data_AF-A0AAJ5EEN9-F1
#
_entry.id   AF-A0AAJ5EEN9-F1
#
_cell.length_a   1.000
_cell.length_b   1.000
_cell.length_c   1.000
_cell.angle_alpha   90.00
_cell.angle_beta   90.00
_cell.angle_gamma   90.00
#
_symmetry.space_group_name_H-M   'P 1'
#
loop_
_entity.id
_entity.type
_entity.pdbx_description
1 polymer ?
#
loop_
_entity_poly.entity_id
_entity_poly.type
_entity_poly.pdbx_seq_one_letter_code
_entity_poly.pdbx_strand_id
1 'polypeptide(L)'
;MLVDVVEIILIFLMSTYGAIFLSMGLWLIQMQRISKKFNQEPKKLEAYFDKLTKRNVFYRMMTNYLIVMLVLSSVVGLTIWKDRPVYAIFLFGWGVFHLVYKYWQKKDQFSIIIDKKKK
;
A
#
# COMPACT_ATOMS: atom_id res chain seq x y z
N MET A 1 -11.21 29.45 5.75
CA MET A 1 -12.05 28.64 4.84
C MET A 1 -11.27 28.13 3.63
N LEU A 2 -10.78 28.99 2.73
CA LEU A 2 -10.02 28.54 1.55
C LEU A 2 -8.68 27.88 1.93
N VAL A 3 -7.98 28.44 2.92
CA VAL A 3 -6.73 27.88 3.47
C VAL A 3 -6.95 26.49 4.07
N ASP A 4 -8.02 26.31 4.87
CA ASP A 4 -8.35 25.02 5.49
C ASP A 4 -8.66 23.94 4.45
N VAL A 5 -9.36 24.30 3.37
CA VAL A 5 -9.67 23.37 2.27
C VAL A 5 -8.39 22.95 1.55
N VAL A 6 -7.48 23.89 1.28
CA VAL A 6 -6.20 23.60 0.65
C VAL A 6 -5.34 22.70 1.54
N GLU A 7 -5.30 22.97 2.85
CA GLU A 7 -4.59 22.14 3.82
C GLU A 7 -5.10 20.69 3.80
N ILE A 8 -6.43 20.50 3.86
CA ILE A 8 -7.04 19.17 3.82
C ILE A 8 -6.66 18.43 2.54
N ILE A 9 -6.76 19.09 1.39
CA ILE A 9 -6.41 18.50 0.09
C ILE A 9 -4.93 18.10 0.05
N LEU A 10 -4.04 18.98 0.52
CA LEU A 10 -2.60 18.71 0.57
C LEU A 10 -2.28 17.52 1.48
N ILE A 11 -2.88 17.45 2.66
CA ILE A 11 -2.70 16.33 3.59
C ILE A 11 -3.19 15.02 2.96
N PHE A 12 -4.34 15.05 2.26
CA PHE A 12 -4.85 13.88 1.54
C PHE A 12 -3.88 13.40 0.47
N LEU A 13 -3.37 14.32 -0.36
CA LEU A 13 -2.39 14.02 -1.40
C LEU A 13 -1.09 13.48 -0.81
N MET A 14 -0.48 14.21 0.13
CA MET A 14 0.78 13.84 0.78
C MET A 14 0.68 12.49 1.48
N SER A 15 -0.42 12.24 2.21
CA SER A 15 -0.63 10.96 2.89
C SER A 15 -0.81 9.82 1.89
N THR A 16 -1.56 10.04 0.81
CA THR A 16 -1.78 9.02 -0.23
C THR A 16 -0.48 8.64 -0.92
N TYR A 17 0.28 9.62 -1.41
CA TYR A 17 1.54 9.37 -2.11
C TYR A 17 2.66 8.92 -1.16
N GLY A 18 2.69 9.47 0.04
CA GLY A 18 3.58 9.02 1.11
C GLY A 18 3.33 7.57 1.48
N ALA A 19 2.08 7.14 1.60
CA ALA A 19 1.74 5.74 1.86
C ALA A 19 2.14 4.81 0.71
N ILE A 20 1.98 5.24 -0.55
CA ILE A 20 2.47 4.46 -1.70
C ILE A 20 3.99 4.27 -1.58
N PHE A 21 4.74 5.35 -1.39
CA PHE A 21 6.19 5.30 -1.28
C PHE A 21 6.65 4.42 -0.11
N LEU A 22 6.11 4.64 1.08
CA LEU A 22 6.45 3.88 2.28
C LEU A 22 6.03 2.40 2.17
N SER A 23 4.91 2.09 1.53
CA SER A 23 4.49 0.70 1.31
C SER A 23 5.45 -0.08 0.42
N MET A 24 6.04 0.59 -0.59
CA MET A 24 7.08 0.03 -1.43
C MET A 24 8.39 -0.14 -0.64
N GLY A 25 8.74 0.85 0.19
CA GLY A 25 9.88 0.73 1.12
C GLY A 25 9.75 -0.46 2.07
N LEU A 26 8.58 -0.64 2.70
CA LEU A 26 8.29 -1.80 3.55
C LEU A 26 8.43 -3.12 2.78
N TRP A 27 7.96 -3.16 1.54
CA TRP A 27 8.10 -4.35 0.69
C TRP A 27 9.56 -4.67 0.39
N LEU A 28 10.39 -3.67 0.07
CA LEU A 28 11.83 -3.87 -0.15
C LEU A 28 12.53 -4.39 1.10
N ILE A 29 12.21 -3.81 2.27
CA ILE A 29 12.75 -4.28 3.56
C ILE A 29 12.33 -5.72 3.84
N GLN A 30 11.08 -6.09 3.58
CA GLN A 30 10.58 -7.46 3.70
C GLN A 30 11.38 -8.41 2.80
N MET A 31 11.62 -8.05 1.54
CA MET A 31 12.39 -8.89 0.61
C MET A 31 13.85 -9.03 1.02
N GLN A 32 14.49 -7.95 1.47
CA GLN A 32 15.85 -8.01 2.00
C GLN A 32 15.94 -8.93 3.23
N ARG A 33 14.98 -8.84 4.15
CA ARG A 33 14.93 -9.74 5.33
C ARG A 33 14.76 -11.20 4.93
N ILE A 34 13.92 -11.48 3.95
CA ILE A 34 13.68 -12.84 3.45
C ILE A 34 14.92 -13.40 2.76
N SER A 35 15.57 -12.59 1.91
CA SER A 35 16.83 -12.95 1.26
C SER A 35 17.93 -13.26 2.29
N LYS A 36 18.11 -12.40 3.31
CA LYS A 36 19.06 -12.66 4.40
C LYS A 36 18.73 -13.92 5.20
N LYS A 37 17.44 -14.16 5.49
CA LYS A 37 16.98 -15.31 6.28
C LYS A 37 17.24 -16.64 5.57
N PHE A 38 17.07 -16.69 4.25
CA PHE A 38 17.26 -17.92 3.46
C PHE A 38 18.61 -17.97 2.73
N ASN A 39 19.57 -17.11 3.08
CA ASN A 39 20.89 -17.06 2.44
C ASN A 39 21.65 -18.40 2.54
N GLN A 40 21.37 -19.18 3.59
CA GLN A 40 21.97 -20.51 3.81
C GLN A 40 21.10 -21.66 3.29
N GLU A 41 19.91 -21.38 2.75
CA GLU A 41 18.93 -22.38 2.32
C GLU A 41 18.37 -22.05 0.93
N PRO A 42 19.18 -22.23 -0.14
CA PRO A 42 18.82 -21.79 -1.50
C PRO A 42 17.52 -22.42 -2.01
N LYS A 43 17.25 -23.68 -1.65
CA LYS A 43 16.00 -24.37 -2.01
C LYS A 43 14.75 -23.72 -1.40
N LYS A 44 14.85 -23.16 -0.18
CA LYS A 44 13.73 -22.43 0.46
C LYS A 44 13.53 -21.06 -0.17
N LEU A 45 14.61 -20.41 -0.59
CA LEU A 45 14.55 -19.13 -1.29
C LEU A 45 13.89 -19.28 -2.67
N GLU A 46 14.27 -20.31 -3.43
CA GLU A 46 13.68 -20.64 -4.73
C GLU A 46 12.18 -20.96 -4.60
N ALA A 47 11.81 -21.83 -3.65
CA ALA A 47 10.42 -22.14 -3.36
C ALA A 47 9.58 -20.93 -2.90
N TYR A 48 10.21 -19.93 -2.25
CA TYR A 48 9.55 -18.68 -1.88
C TYR A 48 9.25 -17.82 -3.13
N PHE A 49 10.21 -17.67 -4.03
CA PHE A 49 10.02 -16.91 -5.27
C PHE A 49 9.04 -17.60 -6.24
N ASP A 50 9.04 -18.94 -6.29
CA ASP A 50 8.05 -19.70 -7.08
C ASP A 50 6.62 -19.49 -6.60
N LYS A 51 6.42 -19.36 -5.28
CA LYS A 51 5.11 -19.01 -4.68
C LYS A 51 4.76 -17.54 -4.85
N LEU A 52 5.70 -16.68 -5.25
CA LEU A 52 5.54 -15.25 -5.39
C LEU A 52 4.88 -14.89 -6.73
N THR A 53 3.60 -15.22 -6.87
CA THR A 53 2.83 -14.82 -8.04
C THR A 53 2.57 -13.31 -8.05
N LYS A 54 2.39 -12.71 -9.24
CA LYS A 54 2.04 -11.28 -9.39
C LYS A 54 0.81 -10.90 -8.55
N ARG A 55 -0.17 -11.80 -8.43
CA ARG A 55 -1.36 -11.62 -7.59
C ARG A 55 -1.00 -11.56 -6.10
N ASN A 56 -0.14 -12.44 -5.61
CA ASN A 56 0.32 -12.43 -4.22
C ASN A 56 1.14 -11.18 -3.90
N VAL A 57 2.00 -10.75 -4.82
CA VAL A 57 2.77 -9.50 -4.70
C VAL A 57 1.82 -8.30 -4.63
N PHE A 58 0.81 -8.26 -5.49
CA PHE A 58 -0.19 -7.20 -5.49
C PHE A 58 -0.93 -7.13 -4.15
N TYR A 59 -1.47 -8.24 -3.64
CA TYR A 59 -2.16 -8.24 -2.35
C TYR A 59 -1.25 -7.81 -1.19
N ARG A 60 0.01 -8.24 -1.19
CA ARG A 60 0.97 -7.81 -0.15
C ARG A 60 1.25 -6.31 -0.20
N MET A 61 1.43 -5.75 -1.40
CA MET A 61 1.55 -4.30 -1.56
C MET A 61 0.28 -3.56 -1.11
N MET A 62 -0.89 -4.13 -1.42
CA MET A 62 -2.20 -3.62 -1.00
C MET A 62 -2.31 -3.55 0.53
N THR A 63 -1.97 -4.65 1.21
CA THR A 63 -1.96 -4.73 2.67
C THR A 63 -0.93 -3.77 3.28
N ASN A 64 0.29 -3.71 2.75
CA ASN A 64 1.32 -2.78 3.24
C ASN A 64 0.84 -1.32 3.10
N TYR A 65 0.21 -0.96 1.98
CA TYR A 65 -0.37 0.36 1.78
C TYR A 65 -1.46 0.68 2.82
N LEU A 66 -2.39 -0.25 3.06
CA LEU A 66 -3.45 -0.04 4.05
C LEU A 66 -2.90 0.12 5.47
N ILE A 67 -1.89 -0.66 5.85
CA ILE A 67 -1.22 -0.53 7.14
C ILE A 67 -0.58 0.86 7.27
N VAL A 68 0.15 1.31 6.23
CA VAL A 68 0.77 2.63 6.26
C VAL A 68 -0.27 3.75 6.28
N MET A 69 -1.35 3.65 5.50
CA MET A 69 -2.44 4.62 5.52
C MET A 69 -3.10 4.70 6.89
N LEU A 70 -3.29 3.56 7.58
CA LEU A 70 -3.83 3.53 8.93
C LEU A 70 -2.91 4.27 9.90
N VAL A 71 -1.60 4.00 9.84
CA VAL A 71 -0.60 4.68 10.67
C VAL A 71 -0.56 6.18 10.38
N LEU A 72 -0.47 6.59 9.12
CA LEU A 72 -0.44 8.00 8.74
C LEU A 72 -1.73 8.72 9.15
N SER A 73 -2.89 8.12 8.92
CA SER A 73 -4.18 8.71 9.33
C SER A 73 -4.25 8.88 10.84
N SER A 74 -3.75 7.91 11.60
CA SER A 74 -3.68 8.00 13.06
C SER A 74 -2.72 9.10 13.53
N VAL A 75 -1.52 9.19 12.93
CA VAL A 75 -0.54 10.23 13.25
C VAL A 75 -1.11 11.61 12.93
N VAL A 76 -1.68 11.81 11.75
CA VAL A 76 -2.29 13.09 11.34
C VAL A 76 -3.45 13.46 12.26
N GLY A 77 -4.30 12.49 12.61
CA GLY A 77 -5.41 12.69 13.56
C GLY A 77 -4.96 13.09 14.96
N LEU A 78 -3.85 12.54 15.45
CA LEU A 78 -3.32 12.87 16.78
C LEU A 78 -2.49 14.17 16.83
N THR A 79 -1.98 14.63 15.69
CA THR A 79 -1.06 15.78 15.61
C THR A 79 -1.68 17.03 15.00
N ILE A 80 -2.20 16.94 13.78
CA ILE A 80 -2.72 18.09 13.02
C ILE A 80 -4.21 18.27 13.27
N TRP A 81 -4.98 17.18 13.22
CA TRP A 81 -6.45 17.21 13.36
C TRP A 81 -6.94 16.73 14.72
N LYS A 82 -6.19 17.06 15.79
CA LYS A 82 -6.51 16.65 17.17
C LYS A 82 -7.95 17.01 17.57
N ASP A 83 -8.39 18.21 17.19
CA ASP A 83 -9.73 18.71 17.50
C ASP A 83 -10.80 18.28 16.48
N ARG A 84 -10.39 17.58 15.41
CA ARG A 84 -11.24 17.17 14.28
C ARG A 84 -10.88 15.75 13.79
N PRO A 85 -10.96 14.72 14.66
CA PRO A 85 -10.50 13.36 14.34
C PRO A 85 -11.30 12.71 13.20
N VAL A 86 -12.50 13.21 12.92
CA VAL A 86 -13.34 12.79 11.80
C VAL A 86 -12.57 12.88 10.46
N TYR A 87 -11.73 13.90 10.27
CA TYR A 87 -10.93 14.02 9.04
C TYR A 87 -9.88 12.91 8.89
N ALA A 88 -9.35 12.37 10.00
CA ALA A 88 -8.46 11.22 9.95
C ALA A 88 -9.18 9.95 9.50
N ILE A 89 -10.44 9.76 9.91
CA ILE A 89 -11.28 8.64 9.45
C ILE A 89 -11.55 8.77 7.95
N PHE A 90 -11.90 9.99 7.49
CA PHE A 90 -12.07 10.25 6.06
C PHE A 90 -10.79 10.05 5.26
N LEU A 91 -9.64 10.44 5.81
CA LEU A 91 -8.34 10.22 5.17
C LEU A 91 -8.04 8.73 4.98
N PHE A 92 -8.32 7.90 5.99
CA PHE A 92 -8.19 6.46 5.86
C PHE A 92 -9.17 5.89 4.83
N GLY A 93 -10.45 6.32 4.90
CA GLY A 93 -11.48 5.95 3.94
C GLY A 93 -11.11 6.32 2.50
N TRP A 94 -10.51 7.49 2.30
CA TRP A 94 -9.95 7.92 1.02
C TRP A 94 -8.83 7.01 0.54
N GLY A 95 -7.92 6.59 1.43
CA GLY A 95 -6.90 5.59 1.09
C GLY A 95 -7.49 4.28 0.58
N VAL A 96 -8.52 3.77 1.27
CA VAL A 96 -9.26 2.56 0.85
C VAL A 96 -9.92 2.78 -0.51
N PHE A 97 -10.63 3.89 -0.69
CA PHE A 97 -11.27 4.25 -1.95
C PHE A 97 -10.27 4.35 -3.11
N HIS A 98 -9.19 5.10 -2.92
CA HIS A 98 -8.13 5.27 -3.92
C HIS A 98 -7.54 3.91 -4.34
N LEU A 99 -7.34 3.01 -3.38
CA LEU A 99 -6.84 1.68 -3.64
C LEU A 99 -7.84 0.81 -4.43
N VAL A 100 -9.11 0.80 -4.05
CA VAL A 100 -10.17 0.05 -4.74
C VAL A 100 -10.37 0.60 -6.15
N TYR A 101 -10.40 1.92 -6.30
CA TYR A 101 -10.52 2.58 -7.60
C TYR A 101 -9.37 2.20 -8.53
N LYS A 102 -8.13 2.22 -8.02
CA LYS A 102 -6.94 1.84 -8.79
C LYS A 102 -6.93 0.36 -9.14
N TYR A 103 -7.41 -0.51 -8.25
CA TYR A 103 -7.60 -1.93 -8.55
C TYR A 103 -8.62 -2.12 -9.68
N TRP A 104 -9.77 -1.44 -9.60
CA TRP A 104 -10.82 -1.55 -10.60
C TRP A 104 -10.38 -1.04 -11.98
N GLN A 105 -9.65 0.09 -12.04
CA GLN A 105 -9.08 0.59 -13.29
C GLN A 105 -8.05 -0.35 -13.92
N LYS A 106 -7.28 -1.06 -13.10
CA LYS A 106 -6.18 -1.92 -13.57
C LYS A 106 -6.56 -3.40 -13.66
N LYS A 107 -7.79 -3.78 -13.30
CA LYS A 107 -8.25 -5.17 -13.27
C LYS A 107 -8.04 -5.88 -14.61
N ASP A 108 -8.25 -5.17 -15.73
CA ASP A 108 -8.13 -5.73 -17.08
C ASP A 108 -6.66 -5.95 -17.49
N GLN A 109 -5.73 -5.17 -16.94
CA GLN A 109 -4.30 -5.44 -17.10
C GLN A 109 -3.85 -6.64 -16.28
N PHE A 110 -4.52 -6.93 -15.16
CA PHE A 110 -4.23 -8.11 -14.34
C PHE A 110 -4.82 -9.40 -14.92
N SER A 111 -5.97 -9.35 -15.60
CA SER A 111 -6.59 -10.53 -16.23
C SER A 111 -5.76 -11.07 -17.41
N ILE A 112 -5.23 -10.18 -18.26
CA ILE A 112 -4.38 -10.55 -19.41
C ILE A 112 -3.13 -11.35 -19.00
N ILE A 113 -2.62 -11.14 -17.79
CA ILE A 113 -1.42 -11.82 -17.30
C ILE A 113 -1.75 -13.21 -16.73
N ILE A 114 -2.98 -13.45 -16.26
CA ILE A 114 -3.41 -14.73 -15.70
C ILE A 114 -3.68 -15.74 -16.82
N ASP A 115 -4.27 -15.31 -17.95
CA ASP A 115 -4.56 -16.19 -19.08
C ASP A 115 -3.31 -16.63 -19.85
N LYS A 116 -2.22 -15.85 -19.80
CA LYS A 116 -0.94 -16.26 -20.41
C LYS A 116 -0.27 -17.45 -19.72
N LYS A 117 -0.69 -17.85 -18.52
CA LYS A 117 -0.16 -19.03 -17.81
C LYS A 117 -0.96 -20.32 -18.05
N LYS A 118 -2.07 -20.24 -18.81
CA LYS A 118 -2.96 -21.37 -19.13
C LYS A 118 -2.85 -21.87 -20.57
N LYS A 119 -1.94 -21.31 -21.38
CA LYS A 119 -1.62 -21.82 -22.73
C LYS A 119 -0.24 -22.43 -22.75
#